data_AF-A0A934NZ87-F1
#
_entry.id   AF-A0A934NZ87-F1
#
_cell.length_a   1.000
_cell.length_b   1.000
_cell.length_c   1.000
_cell.angle_alpha   90.00
_cell.angle_beta   90.00
_cell.angle_gamma   90.00
#
_symmetry.space_group_name_H-M   'P 1'
#
loop_
_entity.id
_entity.type
_entity.pdbx_description
1 polymer ?
#
loop_
_entity_poly.entity_id
_entity_poly.type
_entity_poly.pdbx_seq_one_letter_code
_entity_poly.pdbx_strand_id
1 'polypeptide(L)' 'MVNKSSKTYVDPGWPQLADGDEAVTELSSSRSGGLSPYGENLEFPLPAEDLPYVHPVTVINR' A
#
# COMPACT_ATOMS: atom_id res chain seq x y z
N MET A 1 -46.06 13.07 -14.17
CA MET A 1 -45.06 13.91 -13.46
C MET A 1 -44.19 12.96 -12.64
N VAL A 2 -42.92 12.75 -13.01
CA VAL A 2 -42.08 11.75 -12.36
C VAL A 2 -41.49 12.36 -11.07
N ASN A 3 -41.79 11.74 -9.93
CA ASN A 3 -41.11 11.99 -8.66
C ASN A 3 -39.79 11.22 -8.68
N LYS A 4 -38.66 11.90 -8.53
CA LYS A 4 -37.36 11.25 -8.32
C LYS A 4 -36.69 11.87 -7.10
N SER A 5 -36.79 11.16 -5.98
CA SER A 5 -36.02 11.40 -4.76
C SER A 5 -34.53 11.39 -5.11
N SER A 6 -33.86 12.53 -4.94
CA SER A 6 -32.40 12.60 -5.08
C SER A 6 -31.78 11.86 -3.91
N LYS A 7 -31.02 10.79 -4.20
CA LYS A 7 -30.22 10.07 -3.22
C LYS A 7 -29.37 11.08 -2.43
N THR A 8 -29.41 10.99 -1.10
CA THR A 8 -28.55 11.73 -0.20
C THR A 8 -27.11 11.64 -0.70
N TYR A 9 -26.49 12.79 -0.94
CA TYR A 9 -25.09 12.89 -1.26
C TYR A 9 -24.30 12.35 -0.06
N VAL A 10 -23.77 11.14 -0.19
CA VAL A 10 -22.83 10.56 0.78
C VAL A 10 -21.46 10.81 0.19
N ASP A 11 -20.90 11.99 0.48
CA ASP A 11 -19.48 12.19 0.32
C ASP A 11 -18.77 11.23 1.29
N PRO A 12 -17.88 10.34 0.84
CA PRO A 12 -16.91 9.73 1.75
C PRO A 12 -15.95 10.83 2.20
N GLY A 13 -16.44 11.72 3.06
CA GLY A 13 -15.64 12.76 3.66
C GLY A 13 -14.41 12.14 4.33
N TRP A 14 -13.33 12.91 4.37
CA TRP A 14 -12.12 12.53 5.08
C TRP A 14 -12.44 11.98 6.47
N PRO A 15 -11.75 10.93 6.94
CA PRO A 15 -11.91 10.50 8.31
C PRO A 15 -11.63 11.68 9.24
N GLN A 16 -12.30 11.72 10.39
CA GLN A 16 -12.06 12.78 11.35
C GLN A 16 -10.73 12.47 12.07
N LEU A 17 -9.70 13.26 11.77
CA LEU A 17 -8.37 13.14 12.37
C LEU A 17 -8.31 13.92 13.70
N ALA A 18 -7.34 13.58 14.54
CA ALA A 18 -7.06 14.35 15.76
C ALA A 18 -6.46 15.71 15.39
N ASP A 19 -6.60 16.70 16.28
CA ASP A 19 -6.00 18.03 16.09
C ASP A 19 -4.49 17.89 15.92
N GLY A 20 -4.00 18.22 14.71
CA GLY A 20 -2.60 18.14 14.32
C GLY A 20 -2.24 17.00 13.37
N ASP A 21 -3.16 16.08 13.07
CA ASP A 21 -2.94 15.02 12.09
C ASP A 21 -3.53 15.40 10.72
N GLU A 22 -2.75 15.18 9.65
CA GLU A 22 -3.12 15.50 8.27
C GLU A 22 -3.64 14.26 7.53
N ALA A 23 -4.66 14.43 6.69
CA ALA A 23 -5.26 13.32 5.97
C ALA A 23 -4.30 12.77 4.91
N VAL A 24 -3.73 11.58 5.17
CA VAL A 24 -2.72 10.98 4.29
C VAL A 24 -3.36 10.27 3.10
N THR A 25 -3.10 10.79 1.91
CA THR A 25 -3.33 10.15 0.61
C THR A 25 -2.01 9.81 -0.08
N GLU A 26 -2.04 8.97 -1.12
CA GLU A 26 -0.87 8.78 -2.01
C GLU A 26 -0.34 10.11 -2.60
N LEU A 27 -1.19 11.15 -2.69
CA LEU A 27 -0.85 12.50 -3.15
C LEU A 27 -0.12 13.34 -2.10
N SER A 28 -0.28 13.01 -0.82
CA SER A 28 0.35 13.69 0.32
C SER A 28 1.64 13.02 0.80
N SER A 29 2.07 11.94 0.15
CA SER A 29 3.40 11.38 0.37
C SER A 29 4.46 12.46 0.07
N SER A 30 5.49 12.58 0.93
CA SER A 30 6.62 13.49 0.68
C SER A 30 7.32 13.23 -0.67
N ARG A 31 7.11 12.04 -1.25
CA ARG A 31 7.61 11.66 -2.57
C ARG A 31 6.55 10.87 -3.32
N SER A 32 6.28 11.26 -4.57
CA SER A 32 5.44 10.48 -5.48
C SER A 32 6.19 9.24 -5.96
N GLY A 33 5.55 8.07 -5.87
CA GLY A 33 6.12 6.78 -6.27
C GLY A 33 5.82 5.66 -5.28
N GLY A 34 6.30 4.45 -5.57
CA GLY A 34 6.21 3.34 -4.63
C GLY A 34 7.13 3.61 -3.44
N LEU A 35 6.57 3.84 -2.26
CA LEU A 35 7.33 3.97 -1.01
C LEU A 35 7.88 2.60 -0.56
N SER A 36 8.69 1.97 -1.42
CA SER A 36 9.44 0.79 -1.05
C SER A 36 10.38 1.18 0.09
N PRO A 37 10.37 0.44 1.22
CA PRO A 37 11.33 0.68 2.30
C PRO A 37 12.78 0.41 1.85
N TYR A 38 12.96 -0.25 0.71
CA TYR A 38 14.26 -0.61 0.15
C TYR A 38 14.80 0.41 -0.87
N GLY A 39 14.09 1.53 -1.08
CA GLY A 39 14.46 2.55 -2.07
C GLY A 39 14.23 2.11 -3.51
N GLU A 40 14.71 2.93 -4.46
CA GLU A 40 14.53 2.72 -5.91
C GLU A 40 15.62 1.82 -6.52
N ASN A 41 16.69 1.57 -5.78
CA ASN A 41 17.87 0.86 -6.27
C ASN A 41 17.81 -0.65 -6.05
N LEU A 42 16.81 -1.14 -5.30
CA LEU A 42 16.64 -2.55 -5.02
C LEU A 42 15.62 -3.16 -5.99
N GLU A 43 16.12 -4.03 -6.88
CA GLU A 43 15.30 -4.77 -7.81
C GLU A 43 14.90 -6.12 -7.21
N PHE A 44 13.61 -6.45 -7.29
CA PHE A 44 13.06 -7.72 -6.83
C PHE A 44 12.75 -8.64 -8.02
N PRO A 45 12.85 -9.97 -7.85
CA PRO A 45 13.26 -10.68 -6.62
C PRO A 45 14.77 -10.67 -6.41
N LEU A 46 15.20 -10.73 -5.14
CA LEU A 46 16.61 -10.90 -4.80
C LEU A 46 17.07 -12.35 -5.02
N PRO A 47 18.36 -12.57 -5.35
CA PRO A 47 18.98 -13.89 -5.31
C PRO A 47 18.79 -14.55 -3.94
N ALA A 48 18.54 -15.85 -3.93
CA ALA A 48 18.27 -16.59 -2.67
C ALA A 48 19.46 -16.55 -1.69
N GLU A 49 20.69 -16.43 -2.20
CA GLU A 49 21.92 -16.31 -1.42
C GLU A 49 22.06 -14.99 -0.65
N ASP A 50 21.36 -13.95 -1.09
CA ASP A 50 21.33 -12.64 -0.45
C ASP A 50 20.20 -12.51 0.59
N LEU A 51 19.31 -13.49 0.66
CA LEU A 51 18.18 -13.47 1.59
C LEU A 51 18.63 -13.96 2.98
N PRO A 52 18.21 -13.28 4.07
CA PRO A 52 18.52 -13.70 5.43
C PRO A 52 17.85 -15.03 5.82
N TYR A 53 16.90 -15.49 5.03
CA TYR A 53 16.21 -16.76 5.22
C TYR A 53 15.88 -17.41 3.88
N VAL A 54 16.17 -18.70 3.78
CA VAL A 54 15.75 -19.57 2.68
C VAL A 54 15.07 -20.79 3.29
N HIS A 55 13.89 -21.13 2.78
CA HIS A 55 13.15 -22.29 3.26
C HIS A 55 13.94 -23.58 2.92
N PRO A 56 14.20 -24.47 3.89
CA PRO A 56 14.92 -25.71 3.62
C PRO A 56 14.13 -26.61 2.67
N VAL A 57 14.83 -27.23 1.73
CA VAL A 57 14.24 -28.19 0.79
C VAL A 57 14.84 -29.57 1.05
N THR A 58 13.98 -30.55 1.31
CA THR A 58 14.41 -31.94 1.51
C THR A 58 14.74 -32.58 0.17
N VAL A 59 16.01 -32.92 -0.07
CA VAL A 59 16.42 -33.72 -1.22
C VAL A 59 16.29 -35.20 -0.85
N ILE A 60 15.38 -35.91 -1.52
CA ILE A 60 15.17 -37.35 -1.36
C ILE A 60 16.26 -38.09 -2.14
N ASN A 61 16.91 -39.07 -1.51
CA ASN A 61 17.86 -39.94 -2.20
C ASN A 61 17.07 -40.85 -3.17
N ARG A 62 17.43 -40.83 -4.46
CA ARG A 62 16.77 -41.65 -5.49
C ARG A 62 17.51 -42.96 -5.72
#